data_AF-A0A519Q3L9-F1
#
_entry.id   AF-A0A519Q3L9-F1
#
_cell.length_a   1.000
_cell.length_b   1.000
_cell.length_c   1.000
_cell.angle_alpha   90.00
_cell.angle_beta   90.00
_cell.angle_gamma   90.00
#
_symmetry.space_group_name_H-M   'P 1'
#
loop_
_entity.id
_entity.type
_entity.pdbx_description
1 polymer ?
#
loop_
_entity_poly.entity_id
_entity_poly.type
_entity_poly.pdbx_seq_one_letter_code
_entity_poly.pdbx_strand_id
1 'polypeptide(L)'
;MKSLLIGGALAALLLPAAASAQTLSGDHDHSCINATCTQVSIMDAFAESGEGGHWTGVEAPRFGTWGFDLAGRDLSVKPGDDFFRYANGRAFDALTIPSDRTNYGSFAVLRELSDNRLKAMVDQLTTRGDLRANTDEQRIADLYRSYADQARVDQLDAQPLQPLLAAIRAADTHEKMAAFMGGSQQRFGASVFGAFISDDAKNPSRYITYLNQSGIGLPTRDYYLDARFADKKEAYQAYAAQMLEMIGWADPTQAAAAIVAMETRIAEAQWTPAENRDDSKTYHAFTPAELAAAAPGLDWNAYLGAAGLGSVETLVVRQDTAFPKIAAIYAETPVETLQAWQAFRTASEAAPYLSQRFSDAQWQFYSHELSGQPEQRPRDKRAVSFAEGAVGEAFGRLYVADYFPAASKAKMEELVANLRTALAGRIRNLDWMSEETKQQALYKLEHFNVKIGYPTKWRD
;
A
#
# COMPACT_ATOMS: atom_id res chain seq x y z
N MET A 1 -63.30 16.29 5.18
CA MET A 1 -64.48 17.09 5.59
C MET A 1 -64.17 17.84 6.87
N LYS A 2 -64.30 19.17 6.81
CA LYS A 2 -64.69 20.15 7.86
C LYS A 2 -63.92 20.13 9.20
N SER A 3 -63.07 21.13 9.48
CA SER A 3 -63.39 22.51 9.94
C SER A 3 -63.84 22.53 11.41
N LEU A 4 -63.02 23.03 12.36
CA LEU A 4 -62.81 24.46 12.77
C LEU A 4 -63.81 24.93 13.84
N LEU A 5 -63.27 25.50 14.94
CA LEU A 5 -63.77 26.58 15.85
C LEU A 5 -62.80 26.58 17.07
N ILE A 6 -61.82 27.47 17.25
CA ILE A 6 -61.77 28.94 17.48
C ILE A 6 -62.50 29.42 18.74
N GLY A 7 -61.71 30.02 19.63
CA GLY A 7 -62.06 31.02 20.66
C GLY A 7 -60.96 31.00 21.74
N GLY A 8 -60.11 31.99 21.97
CA GLY A 8 -60.09 33.40 21.59
C GLY A 8 -59.89 34.24 22.85
N ALA A 9 -58.67 34.75 23.08
CA ALA A 9 -58.41 35.90 23.96
C ALA A 9 -57.07 36.56 23.59
N LEU A 10 -57.17 37.60 22.76
CA LEU A 10 -56.31 38.80 22.70
C LEU A 10 -56.11 39.41 24.11
N ALA A 11 -55.13 40.24 24.47
CA ALA A 11 -54.02 40.94 23.84
C ALA A 11 -53.13 41.53 24.97
N ALA A 12 -51.98 42.13 24.59
CA ALA A 12 -50.95 42.85 25.36
C ALA A 12 -49.68 41.97 25.53
N LEU A 13 -48.55 42.22 24.88
CA LEU A 13 -47.85 43.49 24.70
C LEU A 13 -47.05 43.49 23.38
N LEU A 14 -47.16 44.59 22.64
CA LEU A 14 -46.23 45.00 21.59
C LEU A 14 -44.98 45.61 22.24
N LEU A 15 -43.82 44.99 22.06
CA LEU A 15 -42.52 45.65 22.06
C LEU A 15 -41.61 44.92 21.05
N PRO A 16 -41.02 45.63 20.07
CA PRO A 16 -40.11 45.02 19.11
C PRO A 16 -38.78 44.74 19.82
N ALA A 17 -38.49 43.47 20.10
CA ALA A 17 -37.13 43.07 20.38
C ALA A 17 -36.35 43.16 19.06
N ALA A 18 -35.74 44.32 18.83
CA ALA A 18 -34.64 44.45 17.89
C ALA A 18 -33.62 43.36 18.26
N ALA A 19 -33.51 42.34 17.42
CA ALA A 19 -32.36 41.46 17.44
C ALA A 19 -31.17 42.33 17.06
N SER A 20 -30.50 42.88 18.09
CA SER A 20 -29.16 43.37 17.97
C SER A 20 -28.33 42.23 17.43
N ALA A 21 -28.08 42.23 16.13
CA ALA A 21 -26.91 41.60 15.56
C ALA A 21 -25.74 42.23 16.33
N GLN A 22 -25.27 41.55 17.37
CA GLN A 22 -23.93 41.77 17.86
C GLN A 22 -23.04 41.35 16.70
N THR A 23 -22.70 42.32 15.86
CA THR A 23 -21.45 42.32 15.15
C THR A 23 -20.39 41.97 16.18
N LEU A 24 -19.90 40.74 16.15
CA LEU A 24 -18.65 40.35 16.77
C LEU A 24 -17.54 41.08 16.00
N SER A 25 -17.47 42.40 16.18
CA SER A 25 -16.26 43.19 15.93
C SER A 25 -15.36 43.00 17.13
N GLY A 26 -14.89 41.76 17.32
CA GLY A 26 -13.64 41.54 18.02
C GLY A 26 -12.55 41.78 16.98
N ASP A 27 -11.79 42.86 17.14
CA ASP A 27 -10.53 43.09 16.43
C ASP A 27 -9.57 41.94 16.77
N HIS A 28 -9.68 40.85 16.04
CA HIS A 28 -8.54 40.03 15.70
C HIS A 28 -7.93 40.65 14.44
N ASP A 29 -7.34 41.83 14.63
CA ASP A 29 -6.52 42.47 13.61
C ASP A 29 -5.23 41.64 13.46
N HIS A 30 -5.34 40.54 12.73
CA HIS A 30 -4.20 39.86 12.15
C HIS A 30 -3.79 40.64 10.90
N SER A 31 -3.30 41.87 11.11
CA SER A 31 -2.70 42.67 10.06
C SER A 31 -1.61 41.84 9.37
N CYS A 32 -1.74 41.62 8.06
CA CYS A 32 -0.78 40.89 7.24
C CYS A 32 0.63 41.49 7.37
N ILE A 33 1.57 40.72 7.93
CA ILE A 33 2.90 41.23 8.27
C ILE A 33 3.90 41.12 7.10
N ASN A 34 3.55 40.52 5.95
CA ASN A 34 4.43 40.46 4.76
C ASN A 34 3.71 40.03 3.47
N ALA A 35 4.45 40.09 2.35
CA ALA A 35 4.03 39.77 0.98
C ALA A 35 3.55 38.32 0.74
N THR A 36 3.58 37.45 1.75
CA THR A 36 3.07 36.06 1.69
C THR A 36 1.57 35.92 1.98
N CYS A 37 0.82 37.03 1.99
CA CYS A 37 -0.63 37.05 2.19
C CYS A 37 -1.47 36.87 0.91
N THR A 38 -0.88 36.40 -0.19
CA THR A 38 -1.67 35.99 -1.36
C THR A 38 -2.51 34.77 -1.00
N GLN A 39 -3.80 34.79 -1.38
CA GLN A 39 -4.66 33.61 -1.41
C GLN A 39 -4.09 32.64 -2.45
N VAL A 40 -3.05 31.90 -2.07
CA VAL A 40 -2.51 30.86 -2.93
C VAL A 40 -3.40 29.64 -2.69
N SER A 41 -4.22 29.31 -3.69
CA SER A 41 -4.81 27.98 -3.70
C SER A 41 -3.65 27.00 -3.74
N ILE A 42 -3.68 26.04 -2.84
CA ILE A 42 -2.71 24.95 -2.87
C ILE A 42 -2.84 24.21 -4.20
N MET A 43 -4.07 24.09 -4.71
CA MET A 43 -4.36 23.45 -5.98
C MET A 43 -3.95 24.33 -7.17
N ASP A 44 -4.01 25.68 -7.08
CA ASP A 44 -3.41 26.55 -8.10
C ASP A 44 -1.88 26.51 -8.06
N ALA A 45 -1.25 26.49 -6.87
CA ALA A 45 0.20 26.26 -6.74
C ALA A 45 0.61 24.88 -7.29
N PHE A 46 -0.28 23.89 -7.19
CA PHE A 46 -0.11 22.55 -7.77
C PHE A 46 -0.51 22.47 -9.25
N ALA A 47 -1.30 23.40 -9.77
CA ALA A 47 -1.65 23.49 -11.18
C ALA A 47 -0.62 24.31 -11.97
N GLU A 48 0.10 25.22 -11.31
CA GLU A 48 1.22 25.99 -11.88
C GLU A 48 2.50 25.16 -12.11
N SER A 49 2.48 23.84 -11.89
CA SER A 49 3.70 23.02 -11.86
C SER A 49 3.90 22.10 -13.07
N GLY A 50 5.01 22.37 -13.80
CA GLY A 50 5.82 21.39 -14.56
C GLY A 50 5.21 20.81 -15.84
N GLU A 51 6.08 20.36 -16.77
CA GLU A 51 5.65 19.48 -17.87
C GLU A 51 4.96 18.24 -17.28
N GLY A 52 3.75 17.93 -17.75
CA GLY A 52 2.99 16.73 -17.36
C GLY A 52 2.11 16.84 -16.11
N GLY A 53 1.94 18.04 -15.51
CA GLY A 53 1.00 18.25 -14.39
C GLY A 53 1.47 17.76 -13.02
N HIS A 54 2.78 17.56 -12.86
CA HIS A 54 3.40 17.11 -11.61
C HIS A 54 3.80 18.27 -10.70
N TRP A 55 3.63 18.10 -9.38
CA TRP A 55 4.29 18.97 -8.42
C TRP A 55 5.80 18.68 -8.40
N THR A 56 6.62 19.70 -8.61
CA THR A 56 8.10 19.59 -8.66
C THR A 56 8.81 20.27 -7.48
N GLY A 57 8.06 20.93 -6.59
CA GLY A 57 8.62 21.66 -5.47
C GLY A 57 9.16 20.76 -4.35
N VAL A 58 10.19 21.24 -3.65
CA VAL A 58 10.73 20.64 -2.42
C VAL A 58 10.30 21.38 -1.15
N GLU A 59 9.69 22.55 -1.31
CA GLU A 59 9.13 23.32 -0.20
C GLU A 59 7.69 22.89 0.08
N ALA A 60 7.35 22.78 1.37
CA ALA A 60 5.99 22.42 1.75
C ALA A 60 5.05 23.60 1.47
N PRO A 61 4.00 23.41 0.66
CA PRO A 61 3.05 24.47 0.37
C PRO A 61 2.26 24.79 1.65
N ARG A 62 1.92 26.07 1.81
CA ARG A 62 1.17 26.55 2.98
C ARG A 62 -0.26 26.85 2.57
N PHE A 63 -1.21 26.24 3.26
CA PHE A 63 -2.60 26.68 3.19
C PHE A 63 -2.66 28.09 3.79
N GLY A 64 -3.50 28.97 3.25
CA GLY A 64 -3.57 30.39 3.64
C GLY A 64 -3.84 30.61 5.14
N THR A 65 -4.15 31.84 5.55
CA THR A 65 -4.22 32.27 6.96
C THR A 65 -4.95 31.30 7.92
N TRP A 66 -6.01 30.65 7.44
CA TRP A 66 -6.86 29.77 8.25
C TRP A 66 -6.53 28.27 8.14
N GLY A 67 -5.49 27.89 7.39
CA GLY A 67 -5.17 26.49 7.15
C GLY A 67 -6.09 25.79 6.14
N PHE A 68 -6.92 26.55 5.40
CA PHE A 68 -7.80 26.05 4.35
C PHE A 68 -7.51 26.74 3.01
N ASP A 69 -7.66 25.98 1.93
CA ASP A 69 -7.72 26.54 0.58
C ASP A 69 -9.13 27.07 0.31
N LEU A 70 -9.30 28.38 0.42
CA LEU A 70 -10.60 29.02 0.17
C LEU A 70 -10.84 29.29 -1.31
N ALA A 71 -9.79 29.29 -2.14
CA ALA A 71 -9.83 29.62 -3.56
C ALA A 71 -10.27 28.41 -4.41
N GLY A 72 -9.93 27.19 -3.97
CA GLY A 72 -10.38 25.93 -4.58
C GLY A 72 -11.87 25.59 -4.41
N ARG A 73 -12.63 26.40 -3.67
CA ARG A 73 -14.07 26.18 -3.40
C ARG A 73 -14.96 26.56 -4.57
N ASP A 74 -16.11 25.90 -4.69
CA ASP A 74 -17.21 26.32 -5.56
C ASP A 74 -18.39 26.83 -4.73
N LEU A 75 -18.51 28.16 -4.62
CA LEU A 75 -19.57 28.81 -3.84
C LEU A 75 -20.94 28.80 -4.55
N SER A 76 -21.03 28.32 -5.80
CA SER A 76 -22.31 28.13 -6.47
C SER A 76 -23.08 26.91 -5.95
N VAL A 77 -22.36 25.94 -5.36
CA VAL A 77 -22.91 24.76 -4.71
C VAL A 77 -23.13 25.06 -3.23
N LYS A 78 -24.32 24.75 -2.69
CA LYS A 78 -24.55 24.91 -1.26
C LYS A 78 -23.85 23.78 -0.49
N PRO A 79 -23.23 24.07 0.67
CA PRO A 79 -22.52 23.06 1.46
C PRO A 79 -23.42 21.91 1.95
N GLY A 80 -24.72 22.13 2.11
CA GLY A 80 -25.68 21.10 2.50
C GLY A 80 -26.14 20.19 1.36
N ASP A 81 -25.96 20.61 0.10
CA ASP A 81 -26.35 19.83 -1.07
C ASP A 81 -25.21 18.89 -1.48
N ASP A 82 -23.99 19.42 -1.57
CA ASP A 82 -22.76 18.65 -1.79
C ASP A 82 -21.57 19.38 -1.17
N PHE A 83 -21.14 18.93 0.01
CA PHE A 83 -20.01 19.54 0.71
C PHE A 83 -18.68 19.33 -0.03
N PHE A 84 -18.53 18.23 -0.79
CA PHE A 84 -17.30 17.97 -1.54
C PHE A 84 -17.14 18.97 -2.67
N ARG A 85 -18.20 19.20 -3.46
CA ARG A 85 -18.20 20.21 -4.54
C ARG A 85 -18.10 21.63 -3.96
N TYR A 86 -18.80 21.94 -2.87
CA TYR A 86 -18.63 23.25 -2.22
C TYR A 86 -17.18 23.51 -1.79
N ALA A 87 -16.56 22.54 -1.11
CA ALA A 87 -15.22 22.71 -0.56
C ALA A 87 -14.09 22.62 -1.60
N ASN A 88 -14.28 21.84 -2.67
CA ASN A 88 -13.20 21.50 -3.61
C ASN A 88 -13.54 21.74 -5.08
N GLY A 89 -14.73 22.24 -5.42
CA GLY A 89 -15.28 22.16 -6.79
C GLY A 89 -14.37 22.77 -7.85
N ARG A 90 -13.86 23.99 -7.63
CA ARG A 90 -12.94 24.64 -8.57
C ARG A 90 -11.61 23.90 -8.68
N ALA A 91 -11.04 23.52 -7.54
CA ALA A 91 -9.79 22.76 -7.49
C ALA A 91 -9.92 21.39 -8.17
N PHE A 92 -11.05 20.72 -7.98
CA PHE A 92 -11.35 19.42 -8.56
C PHE A 92 -11.55 19.53 -10.08
N ASP A 93 -12.25 20.56 -10.54
CA ASP A 93 -12.46 20.80 -11.98
C ASP A 93 -11.16 21.16 -12.72
N ALA A 94 -10.21 21.80 -12.02
CA ALA A 94 -8.88 22.13 -12.57
C ALA A 94 -7.86 20.97 -12.47
N LEU A 95 -8.13 19.95 -11.65
CA LEU A 95 -7.16 18.89 -11.37
C LEU A 95 -6.98 17.98 -12.58
N THR A 96 -5.75 17.88 -13.06
CA THR A 96 -5.35 16.89 -14.06
C THR A 96 -4.62 15.74 -13.37
N ILE A 97 -4.97 14.50 -13.68
CA ILE A 97 -4.22 13.33 -13.22
C ILE A 97 -2.99 13.20 -14.13
N PRO A 98 -1.75 13.25 -13.59
CA PRO A 98 -0.56 13.04 -14.42
C PRO A 98 -0.58 11.68 -15.09
N SER A 99 -0.04 11.60 -16.30
CA SER A 99 -0.04 10.39 -17.14
C SER A 99 0.66 9.20 -16.48
N ASP A 100 1.57 9.43 -15.54
CA ASP A 100 2.23 8.36 -14.77
C ASP A 100 1.45 7.87 -13.53
N ARG A 101 0.20 8.33 -13.34
CA ARG A 101 -0.67 8.01 -12.20
C ARG A 101 -2.05 7.51 -12.63
N THR A 102 -2.73 6.86 -11.70
CA THR A 102 -4.13 6.41 -11.82
C THR A 102 -5.08 7.19 -10.92
N ASN A 103 -4.54 7.97 -9.98
CA ASN A 103 -5.27 8.87 -9.10
C ASN A 103 -4.38 10.05 -8.73
N TYR A 104 -5.00 11.20 -8.46
CA TYR A 104 -4.27 12.39 -8.06
C TYR A 104 -5.14 13.25 -7.13
N GLY A 105 -4.49 13.98 -6.23
CA GLY A 105 -5.14 14.74 -5.16
C GLY A 105 -4.16 15.05 -4.03
N SER A 106 -4.64 15.60 -2.92
CA SER A 106 -3.78 16.11 -1.83
C SER A 106 -2.74 15.11 -1.33
N PHE A 107 -3.11 13.84 -1.13
CA PHE A 107 -2.16 12.79 -0.72
C PHE A 107 -1.10 12.48 -1.79
N ALA A 108 -1.50 12.43 -3.06
CA ALA A 108 -0.55 12.20 -4.16
C ALA A 108 0.46 13.35 -4.24
N VAL A 109 0.00 14.59 -4.06
CA VAL A 109 0.89 15.75 -4.06
C VAL A 109 1.83 15.77 -2.85
N LEU A 110 1.36 15.39 -1.66
CA LEU A 110 2.25 15.22 -0.49
C LEU A 110 3.29 14.12 -0.70
N ARG A 111 2.91 13.03 -1.39
CA ARG A 111 3.88 12.01 -1.82
C ARG A 111 4.89 12.58 -2.80
N GLU A 112 4.46 13.38 -3.78
CA GLU A 112 5.38 14.02 -4.73
C GLU A 112 6.33 15.02 -4.07
N LEU A 113 5.86 15.83 -3.12
CA LEU A 113 6.74 16.68 -2.31
C LEU A 113 7.82 15.85 -1.61
N SER A 114 7.43 14.70 -1.06
CA SER A 114 8.37 13.78 -0.41
C SER A 114 9.34 13.17 -1.43
N ASP A 115 8.84 12.68 -2.58
CA ASP A 115 9.64 12.13 -3.68
C ASP A 115 10.66 13.15 -4.19
N ASN A 116 10.28 14.41 -4.38
CA ASN A 116 11.15 15.47 -4.86
C ASN A 116 12.26 15.78 -3.86
N ARG A 117 11.96 15.79 -2.56
CA ARG A 117 12.97 15.96 -1.49
C ARG A 117 13.95 14.79 -1.46
N LEU A 118 13.46 13.56 -1.57
CA LEU A 118 14.32 12.38 -1.65
C LEU A 118 15.18 12.42 -2.92
N LYS A 119 14.63 12.83 -4.06
CA LYS A 119 15.37 13.01 -5.30
C LYS A 119 16.47 14.07 -5.16
N ALA A 120 16.16 15.23 -4.60
CA ALA A 120 17.14 16.29 -4.35
C ALA A 120 18.28 15.81 -3.43
N MET A 121 17.95 15.06 -2.37
CA MET A 121 18.93 14.44 -1.48
C MET A 121 19.83 13.45 -2.24
N VAL A 122 19.24 12.56 -3.04
CA VAL A 122 19.99 11.58 -3.84
C VAL A 122 20.89 12.26 -4.88
N ASP A 123 20.42 13.32 -5.54
CA ASP A 123 21.22 14.09 -6.49
C ASP A 123 22.44 14.72 -5.80
N GLN A 124 22.26 15.27 -4.60
CA GLN A 124 23.37 15.76 -3.80
C GLN A 124 24.36 14.64 -3.43
N LEU A 125 23.86 13.50 -2.94
CA LEU A 125 24.71 12.38 -2.56
C LEU A 125 25.49 11.80 -3.75
N THR A 126 24.86 11.71 -4.92
CA THR A 126 25.48 11.09 -6.09
C THR A 126 26.57 11.94 -6.74
N THR A 127 26.55 13.26 -6.53
CA THR A 127 27.61 14.19 -6.98
C THR A 127 28.83 14.25 -6.05
N ARG A 128 28.70 13.73 -4.82
CA ARG A 128 29.77 13.72 -3.83
C ARG A 128 30.79 12.62 -4.10
N GLY A 129 32.07 12.99 -4.16
CA GLY A 129 33.21 12.06 -4.27
C GLY A 129 33.80 11.63 -2.94
N ASP A 130 33.26 12.13 -1.82
CA ASP A 130 33.82 11.99 -0.46
C ASP A 130 32.94 11.11 0.46
N LEU A 131 32.02 10.32 -0.11
CA LEU A 131 31.15 9.44 0.68
C LEU A 131 32.00 8.40 1.42
N ARG A 132 31.77 8.30 2.74
CA ARG A 132 32.49 7.36 3.60
C ARG A 132 31.92 5.94 3.42
N ALA A 133 32.80 4.95 3.45
CA ALA A 133 32.38 3.55 3.36
C ALA A 133 31.49 3.15 4.54
N ASN A 134 30.50 2.29 4.26
CA ASN A 134 29.55 1.74 5.21
C ASN A 134 28.63 2.78 5.89
N THR A 135 28.41 3.95 5.29
CA THR A 135 27.43 4.92 5.77
C THR A 135 26.11 4.85 4.99
N ASP A 136 25.07 5.45 5.55
CA ASP A 136 23.75 5.57 4.91
C ASP A 136 23.84 6.27 3.56
N GLU A 137 24.61 7.35 3.49
CA GLU A 137 24.79 8.13 2.27
C GLU A 137 25.39 7.30 1.15
N GLN A 138 26.40 6.46 1.46
CA GLN A 138 27.01 5.57 0.49
C GLN A 138 26.00 4.52 0.00
N ARG A 139 25.29 3.85 0.92
CA ARG A 139 24.28 2.83 0.57
C ARG A 139 23.20 3.40 -0.33
N ILE A 140 22.67 4.58 0.00
CA ILE A 140 21.66 5.29 -0.80
C ILE A 140 22.20 5.58 -2.20
N ALA A 141 23.39 6.18 -2.30
CA ALA A 141 23.98 6.56 -3.58
C ALA A 141 24.29 5.34 -4.46
N ASP A 142 24.82 4.26 -3.89
CA ASP A 142 25.18 3.04 -4.63
C ASP A 142 23.94 2.28 -5.11
N LEU A 143 22.89 2.18 -4.29
CA LEU A 143 21.60 1.59 -4.69
C LEU A 143 20.96 2.40 -5.82
N TYR A 144 20.93 3.72 -5.72
CA TYR A 144 20.42 4.57 -6.79
C TYR A 144 21.21 4.39 -8.09
N ARG A 145 22.56 4.48 -8.03
CA ARG A 145 23.42 4.34 -9.21
C ARG A 145 23.26 2.97 -9.88
N SER A 146 23.20 1.90 -9.09
CA SER A 146 23.04 0.54 -9.63
C SER A 146 21.72 0.35 -10.38
N TYR A 147 20.62 0.95 -9.91
CA TYR A 147 19.35 0.95 -10.63
C TYR A 147 19.36 1.92 -11.82
N ALA A 148 19.95 3.10 -11.67
CA ALA A 148 19.93 4.14 -12.70
C ALA A 148 20.78 3.79 -13.94
N ASP A 149 21.79 2.92 -13.83
CA ASP A 149 22.64 2.46 -14.94
C ASP A 149 21.90 1.54 -15.92
N GLN A 150 21.02 2.14 -16.72
CA GLN A 150 20.22 1.45 -17.74
C GLN A 150 21.10 0.70 -18.75
N ALA A 151 22.22 1.30 -19.17
CA ALA A 151 23.09 0.69 -20.18
C ALA A 151 23.67 -0.65 -19.69
N ARG A 152 24.12 -0.70 -18.42
CA ARG A 152 24.59 -1.95 -17.82
C ARG A 152 23.46 -2.96 -17.63
N VAL A 153 22.29 -2.52 -17.19
CA VAL A 153 21.13 -3.39 -16.98
C VAL A 153 20.65 -4.01 -18.31
N ASP A 154 20.60 -3.23 -19.39
CA ASP A 154 20.24 -3.73 -20.72
C ASP A 154 21.29 -4.68 -21.30
N GLN A 155 22.58 -4.42 -21.06
CA GLN A 155 23.65 -5.33 -21.46
C GLN A 155 23.54 -6.70 -20.79
N LEU A 156 23.15 -6.72 -19.50
CA LEU A 156 23.01 -7.96 -18.72
C LEU A 156 21.71 -8.71 -19.02
N ASP A 157 20.64 -8.00 -19.38
CA ASP A 157 19.35 -8.59 -19.72
C ASP A 157 18.88 -9.62 -18.67
N ALA A 158 18.46 -10.83 -19.07
CA ALA A 158 18.04 -11.89 -18.15
C ALA A 158 19.19 -12.76 -17.62
N GLN A 159 20.46 -12.44 -17.92
CA GLN A 159 21.59 -13.26 -17.47
C GLN A 159 21.65 -13.47 -15.95
N PRO A 160 21.37 -12.46 -15.10
CA PRO A 160 21.36 -12.65 -13.64
C PRO A 160 20.33 -13.66 -13.14
N LEU A 161 19.29 -13.98 -13.91
CA LEU A 161 18.27 -14.97 -13.54
C LEU A 161 18.68 -16.42 -13.79
N GLN A 162 19.71 -16.68 -14.61
CA GLN A 162 20.04 -18.03 -15.05
C GLN A 162 20.29 -19.03 -13.89
N PRO A 163 20.97 -18.68 -12.79
CA PRO A 163 21.11 -19.59 -11.65
C PRO A 163 19.76 -19.98 -11.02
N LEU A 164 18.81 -19.04 -10.94
CA LEU A 164 17.47 -19.32 -10.41
C LEU A 164 16.66 -20.18 -11.37
N LEU A 165 16.71 -19.89 -12.68
CA LEU A 165 16.02 -20.70 -13.69
C LEU A 165 16.56 -22.14 -13.73
N ALA A 166 17.88 -22.32 -13.56
CA ALA A 166 18.48 -23.65 -13.43
C ALA A 166 17.99 -24.37 -12.17
N ALA A 167 17.91 -23.68 -11.03
CA ALA A 167 17.38 -24.25 -9.79
C ALA A 167 15.88 -24.64 -9.92
N ILE A 168 15.08 -23.86 -10.63
CA ILE A 168 13.67 -24.17 -10.92
C ILE A 168 13.57 -25.46 -11.76
N ARG A 169 14.37 -25.58 -12.82
CA ARG A 169 14.40 -26.79 -13.66
C ARG A 169 14.88 -28.04 -12.91
N ALA A 170 15.76 -27.87 -11.92
CA ALA A 170 16.25 -28.96 -11.08
C ALA A 170 15.24 -29.41 -9.99
N ALA A 171 14.22 -28.60 -9.71
CA ALA A 171 13.10 -28.96 -8.84
C ALA A 171 12.08 -29.82 -9.63
N ASP A 172 12.49 -31.02 -9.99
CA ASP A 172 11.80 -31.98 -10.89
C ASP A 172 10.89 -32.98 -10.16
N THR A 173 10.66 -32.78 -8.85
CA THR A 173 9.67 -33.51 -8.06
C THR A 173 8.85 -32.55 -7.20
N HIS A 174 7.66 -32.97 -6.77
CA HIS A 174 6.82 -32.18 -5.86
C HIS A 174 7.51 -31.89 -4.53
N GLU A 175 8.38 -32.76 -4.02
CA GLU A 175 9.12 -32.51 -2.78
C GLU A 175 10.17 -31.40 -2.98
N LYS A 176 10.95 -31.47 -4.08
CA LYS A 176 11.92 -30.42 -4.41
C LYS A 176 11.25 -29.09 -4.72
N MET A 177 10.09 -29.12 -5.39
CA MET A 177 9.31 -27.93 -5.67
C MET A 177 8.71 -27.33 -4.40
N ALA A 178 8.30 -28.14 -3.42
CA ALA A 178 7.84 -27.66 -2.12
C ALA A 178 8.97 -26.96 -1.34
N ALA A 179 10.17 -27.57 -1.32
CA ALA A 179 11.36 -26.91 -0.79
C ALA A 179 11.70 -25.61 -1.53
N PHE A 180 11.59 -25.61 -2.87
CA PHE A 180 11.82 -24.40 -3.67
C PHE A 180 10.83 -23.29 -3.31
N MET A 181 9.54 -23.61 -3.15
CA MET A 181 8.52 -22.64 -2.71
C MET A 181 8.79 -22.12 -1.30
N GLY A 182 9.23 -22.97 -0.36
CA GLY A 182 9.58 -22.54 0.99
C GLY A 182 10.69 -21.49 1.04
N GLY A 183 11.68 -21.61 0.15
CA GLY A 183 12.78 -20.65 0.04
C GLY A 183 12.42 -19.31 -0.64
N SER A 184 11.20 -19.12 -1.15
CA SER A 184 10.83 -17.90 -1.89
C SER A 184 10.75 -16.64 -1.03
N GLN A 185 10.83 -16.76 0.30
CA GLN A 185 10.90 -15.59 1.19
C GLN A 185 12.28 -14.89 1.17
N GLN A 186 13.31 -15.55 0.62
CA GLN A 186 14.70 -15.06 0.63
C GLN A 186 15.23 -14.71 -0.76
N ARG A 187 14.41 -14.87 -1.80
CA ARG A 187 14.76 -14.69 -3.21
C ARG A 187 13.51 -14.58 -4.07
N PHE A 188 13.66 -14.15 -5.32
CA PHE A 188 12.54 -14.17 -6.27
C PHE A 188 11.93 -15.56 -6.43
N GLY A 189 10.60 -15.60 -6.57
CA GLY A 189 9.81 -16.81 -6.69
C GLY A 189 8.45 -16.68 -6.01
N ALA A 190 7.56 -17.61 -6.32
CA ALA A 190 6.22 -17.63 -5.72
C ALA A 190 6.04 -18.88 -4.85
N SER A 191 4.99 -18.86 -4.04
CA SER A 191 4.54 -20.03 -3.29
C SER A 191 3.02 -20.06 -3.26
N VAL A 192 2.46 -21.28 -3.29
CA VAL A 192 1.01 -21.52 -3.13
C VAL A 192 0.52 -21.16 -1.72
N PHE A 193 1.44 -21.05 -0.75
CA PHE A 193 1.19 -20.52 0.59
C PHE A 193 2.18 -19.40 0.93
N GLY A 194 1.70 -18.31 1.53
CA GLY A 194 2.56 -17.27 2.09
C GLY A 194 2.94 -17.62 3.54
N ALA A 195 4.11 -17.15 3.98
CA ALA A 195 4.53 -17.22 5.37
C ALA A 195 5.00 -15.85 5.83
N PHE A 196 4.59 -15.43 7.03
CA PHE A 196 5.10 -14.21 7.66
C PHE A 196 5.13 -14.35 9.17
N ILE A 197 5.90 -13.50 9.84
CA ILE A 197 6.00 -13.46 11.30
C ILE A 197 5.37 -12.16 11.79
N SER A 198 4.43 -12.26 12.72
CA SER A 198 3.81 -11.12 13.41
C SER A 198 3.58 -11.45 14.87
N ASP A 199 3.13 -10.47 15.63
CA ASP A 199 2.56 -10.67 16.95
C ASP A 199 1.45 -11.74 16.94
N ASP A 200 1.42 -12.58 17.97
CA ASP A 200 0.36 -13.56 18.16
C ASP A 200 -0.93 -12.84 18.59
N ALA A 201 -1.98 -12.93 17.77
CA ALA A 201 -3.25 -12.24 18.01
C ALA A 201 -3.93 -12.64 19.34
N LYS A 202 -3.63 -13.83 19.87
CA LYS A 202 -4.11 -14.29 21.18
C LYS A 202 -3.06 -14.11 22.30
N ASN A 203 -1.82 -13.78 21.96
CA ASN A 203 -0.76 -13.47 22.91
C ASN A 203 0.23 -12.43 22.34
N PRO A 204 -0.09 -11.13 22.35
CA PRO A 204 0.69 -10.11 21.64
C PRO A 204 2.08 -9.85 22.24
N SER A 205 2.46 -10.51 23.34
CA SER A 205 3.80 -10.43 23.91
C SER A 205 4.83 -11.35 23.24
N ARG A 206 4.43 -12.15 22.25
CA ARG A 206 5.32 -13.02 21.48
C ARG A 206 5.04 -12.91 19.98
N TYR A 207 6.02 -13.29 19.19
CA TYR A 207 5.85 -13.50 17.75
C TYR A 207 5.39 -14.93 17.48
N ILE A 208 4.64 -15.11 16.40
CA ILE A 208 4.25 -16.41 15.86
C ILE A 208 4.31 -16.38 14.33
N THR A 209 4.55 -17.54 13.74
CA THR A 209 4.49 -17.72 12.29
C THR A 209 3.03 -17.83 11.85
N TYR A 210 2.64 -17.02 10.87
CA TYR A 210 1.38 -17.14 10.16
C TYR A 210 1.62 -17.73 8.78
N LEU A 211 0.74 -18.64 8.37
CA LEU A 211 0.61 -19.09 6.99
C LEU A 211 -0.71 -18.58 6.42
N ASN A 212 -0.68 -18.10 5.17
CA ASN A 212 -1.85 -17.64 4.44
C ASN A 212 -1.96 -18.25 3.05
N GLN A 213 -3.17 -18.31 2.51
CA GLN A 213 -3.42 -18.64 1.11
C GLN A 213 -2.64 -17.68 0.19
N SER A 214 -2.11 -18.23 -0.89
CA SER A 214 -1.34 -17.50 -1.92
C SER A 214 -1.54 -18.23 -3.27
N GLY A 215 -0.62 -18.09 -4.21
CA GLY A 215 -0.55 -18.92 -5.41
C GLY A 215 -1.27 -18.37 -6.64
N ILE A 216 -1.71 -17.11 -6.61
CA ILE A 216 -2.33 -16.43 -7.76
C ILE A 216 -1.57 -15.15 -8.10
N GLY A 217 -1.57 -14.75 -9.38
CA GLY A 217 -0.91 -13.54 -9.85
C GLY A 217 -1.79 -12.33 -10.13
N LEU A 218 -3.11 -12.52 -10.25
CA LEU A 218 -4.06 -11.42 -10.34
C LEU A 218 -4.46 -10.91 -8.95
N PRO A 219 -4.95 -9.66 -8.81
CA PRO A 219 -5.14 -8.99 -7.52
C PRO A 219 -6.03 -9.73 -6.50
N THR A 220 -7.07 -10.41 -6.97
CA THR A 220 -7.97 -11.21 -6.13
C THR A 220 -8.47 -12.43 -6.89
N ARG A 221 -9.04 -13.39 -6.17
CA ARG A 221 -9.72 -14.55 -6.78
C ARG A 221 -10.79 -14.16 -7.80
N ASP A 222 -11.45 -13.01 -7.63
CA ASP A 222 -12.55 -12.59 -8.50
C ASP A 222 -12.08 -12.31 -9.93
N TYR A 223 -10.81 -11.91 -10.12
CA TYR A 223 -10.22 -11.75 -11.46
C TYR A 223 -10.15 -13.06 -12.26
N TYR A 224 -10.21 -14.22 -11.60
CA TYR A 224 -10.24 -15.52 -12.26
C TYR A 224 -11.65 -16.06 -12.51
N LEU A 225 -12.63 -15.61 -11.72
CA LEU A 225 -13.93 -16.27 -11.55
C LEU A 225 -15.11 -15.42 -12.01
N ASP A 226 -14.99 -14.09 -11.96
CA ASP A 226 -16.04 -13.17 -12.40
C ASP A 226 -15.84 -12.81 -13.88
N ALA A 227 -16.90 -12.99 -14.67
CA ALA A 227 -16.89 -12.71 -16.10
C ALA A 227 -16.54 -11.25 -16.45
N ARG A 228 -16.71 -10.31 -15.51
CA ARG A 228 -16.33 -8.89 -15.68
C ARG A 228 -14.82 -8.68 -15.85
N PHE A 229 -14.00 -9.65 -15.48
CA PHE A 229 -12.54 -9.59 -15.58
C PHE A 229 -11.97 -10.60 -16.59
N ALA A 230 -12.80 -11.17 -17.46
CA ALA A 230 -12.38 -12.18 -18.42
C ALA A 230 -11.28 -11.66 -19.36
N ASP A 231 -11.38 -10.40 -19.79
CA ASP A 231 -10.37 -9.67 -20.56
C ASP A 231 -9.03 -9.57 -19.81
N LYS A 232 -9.07 -9.24 -18.51
CA LYS A 232 -7.86 -9.15 -17.66
C LYS A 232 -7.21 -10.50 -17.43
N LYS A 233 -7.99 -11.57 -17.31
CA LYS A 233 -7.50 -12.94 -17.21
C LYS A 233 -6.84 -13.40 -18.51
N GLU A 234 -7.42 -13.07 -19.66
CA GLU A 234 -6.83 -13.34 -20.97
C GLU A 234 -5.51 -12.59 -21.16
N ALA A 235 -5.49 -11.29 -20.82
CA ALA A 235 -4.27 -10.48 -20.86
C ALA A 235 -3.17 -11.02 -19.93
N TYR A 236 -3.53 -11.56 -18.76
CA TYR A 236 -2.58 -12.20 -17.86
C TYR A 236 -1.98 -13.47 -18.46
N GLN A 237 -2.79 -14.28 -19.15
CA GLN A 237 -2.28 -15.46 -19.87
C GLN A 237 -1.29 -15.06 -20.96
N ALA A 238 -1.60 -14.02 -21.73
CA ALA A 238 -0.70 -13.48 -22.75
C ALA A 238 0.61 -12.97 -22.14
N TYR A 239 0.52 -12.24 -21.03
CA TYR A 239 1.69 -11.76 -20.27
C TYR A 239 2.54 -12.92 -19.75
N ALA A 240 1.93 -13.97 -19.21
CA ALA A 240 2.66 -15.17 -18.77
C ALA A 240 3.41 -15.84 -19.91
N ALA A 241 2.78 -15.98 -21.08
CA ALA A 241 3.43 -16.53 -22.27
C ALA A 241 4.61 -15.64 -22.73
N GLN A 242 4.41 -14.32 -22.77
CA GLN A 242 5.46 -13.37 -23.15
C GLN A 242 6.67 -13.46 -22.22
N MET A 243 6.46 -13.50 -20.90
CA MET A 243 7.53 -13.61 -19.92
C MET A 243 8.29 -14.94 -20.06
N LEU A 244 7.59 -16.05 -20.26
CA LEU A 244 8.17 -17.37 -20.51
C LEU A 244 9.00 -17.40 -21.81
N GLU A 245 8.51 -16.78 -22.87
CA GLU A 245 9.25 -16.63 -24.13
C GLU A 245 10.53 -15.83 -23.94
N MET A 246 10.46 -14.69 -23.24
CA MET A 246 11.61 -13.80 -23.04
C MET A 246 12.76 -14.43 -22.25
N ILE A 247 12.48 -15.44 -21.41
CA ILE A 247 13.47 -16.23 -20.67
C ILE A 247 13.83 -17.57 -21.34
N GLY A 248 13.31 -17.83 -22.55
CA GLY A 248 13.59 -19.05 -23.31
C GLY A 248 12.98 -20.31 -22.71
N TRP A 249 11.79 -20.23 -22.12
CA TRP A 249 11.06 -21.41 -21.65
C TRP A 249 10.36 -22.11 -22.83
N ALA A 250 10.30 -23.45 -22.80
CA ALA A 250 9.68 -24.24 -23.85
C ALA A 250 8.16 -24.10 -23.83
N ASP A 251 7.54 -24.12 -25.02
CA ASP A 251 6.09 -24.08 -25.23
C ASP A 251 5.36 -22.98 -24.41
N PRO A 252 5.81 -21.71 -24.48
CA PRO A 252 5.38 -20.65 -23.57
C PRO A 252 3.86 -20.45 -23.54
N THR A 253 3.17 -20.57 -24.69
CA THR A 253 1.71 -20.45 -24.79
C THR A 253 0.98 -21.58 -24.07
N GLN A 254 1.44 -22.83 -24.22
CA GLN A 254 0.83 -23.98 -23.55
C GLN A 254 1.07 -23.93 -22.04
N ALA A 255 2.31 -23.60 -21.65
CA ALA A 255 2.68 -23.43 -20.26
C ALA A 255 1.87 -22.31 -19.58
N ALA A 256 1.69 -21.17 -20.24
CA ALA A 256 0.87 -20.06 -19.74
C ALA A 256 -0.60 -20.47 -19.53
N ALA A 257 -1.19 -21.21 -20.46
CA ALA A 257 -2.56 -21.72 -20.30
C ALA A 257 -2.67 -22.70 -19.11
N ALA A 258 -1.69 -23.59 -18.93
CA ALA A 258 -1.64 -24.52 -17.80
C ALA A 258 -1.47 -23.78 -16.46
N ILE A 259 -0.64 -22.75 -16.41
CA ILE A 259 -0.47 -21.86 -15.26
C ILE A 259 -1.81 -21.22 -14.89
N VAL A 260 -2.48 -20.56 -15.83
CA VAL A 260 -3.74 -19.86 -15.56
C VAL A 260 -4.85 -20.83 -15.14
N ALA A 261 -4.87 -22.04 -15.69
CA ALA A 261 -5.80 -23.09 -15.26
C ALA A 261 -5.54 -23.52 -13.81
N MET A 262 -4.28 -23.76 -13.43
CA MET A 262 -3.89 -24.06 -12.05
C MET A 262 -4.27 -22.92 -11.11
N GLU A 263 -3.90 -21.68 -11.44
CA GLU A 263 -4.21 -20.50 -10.61
C GLU A 263 -5.73 -20.27 -10.48
N THR A 264 -6.53 -20.60 -11.51
CA THR A 264 -8.00 -20.56 -11.43
C THR A 264 -8.53 -21.54 -10.39
N ARG A 265 -8.03 -22.78 -10.36
CA ARG A 265 -8.41 -23.78 -9.34
C ARG A 265 -8.03 -23.31 -7.94
N ILE A 266 -6.87 -22.68 -7.79
CA ILE A 266 -6.45 -22.08 -6.52
C ILE A 266 -7.42 -20.96 -6.12
N ALA A 267 -7.78 -20.07 -7.04
CA ALA A 267 -8.73 -18.99 -6.81
C ALA A 267 -10.12 -19.52 -6.36
N GLU A 268 -10.59 -20.63 -6.92
CA GLU A 268 -11.83 -21.29 -6.49
C GLU A 268 -11.77 -21.76 -5.03
N ALA A 269 -10.61 -22.29 -4.61
CA ALA A 269 -10.37 -22.79 -3.26
C ALA A 269 -10.16 -21.69 -2.19
N GLN A 270 -9.70 -20.50 -2.62
CA GLN A 270 -9.39 -19.38 -1.75
C GLN A 270 -10.63 -18.76 -1.08
N TRP A 271 -10.45 -18.29 0.16
CA TRP A 271 -11.41 -17.42 0.84
C TRP A 271 -11.54 -16.07 0.12
N THR A 272 -12.72 -15.48 0.19
CA THR A 272 -13.03 -14.16 -0.34
C THR A 272 -12.34 -13.05 0.46
N PRO A 273 -12.19 -11.83 -0.10
CA PRO A 273 -11.69 -10.68 0.65
C PRO A 273 -12.55 -10.30 1.87
N ALA A 274 -13.85 -10.64 1.87
CA ALA A 274 -14.73 -10.38 3.00
C ALA A 274 -14.45 -11.34 4.17
N GLU A 275 -14.30 -12.63 3.89
CA GLU A 275 -13.94 -13.64 4.90
C GLU A 275 -12.56 -13.36 5.51
N ASN A 276 -11.60 -12.91 4.71
CA ASN A 276 -10.25 -12.58 5.15
C ASN A 276 -10.14 -11.36 6.09
N ARG A 277 -11.21 -10.57 6.23
CA ARG A 277 -11.30 -9.42 7.15
C ARG A 277 -11.90 -9.77 8.51
N ASP A 278 -12.33 -11.02 8.70
CA ASP A 278 -12.82 -11.50 9.98
C ASP A 278 -11.63 -11.99 10.83
N ASP A 279 -11.17 -11.14 11.75
CA ASP A 279 -10.05 -11.43 12.64
C ASP A 279 -10.27 -12.69 13.48
N SER A 280 -11.53 -13.02 13.81
CA SER A 280 -11.85 -14.22 14.60
C SER A 280 -11.69 -15.51 13.80
N LYS A 281 -12.00 -15.46 12.51
CA LYS A 281 -11.88 -16.61 11.60
C LYS A 281 -10.49 -16.84 11.08
N THR A 282 -9.60 -15.85 11.13
CA THR A 282 -8.25 -16.01 10.55
C THR A 282 -7.20 -16.53 11.55
N TYR A 283 -7.63 -17.08 12.69
CA TYR A 283 -6.74 -17.64 13.71
C TYR A 283 -7.05 -19.10 13.98
N HIS A 284 -6.25 -19.99 13.40
CA HIS A 284 -6.25 -21.42 13.72
C HIS A 284 -4.83 -21.87 14.04
N ALA A 285 -4.57 -22.22 15.30
CA ALA A 285 -3.25 -22.69 15.71
C ALA A 285 -3.08 -24.16 15.33
N PHE A 286 -1.94 -24.48 14.72
CA PHE A 286 -1.54 -25.83 14.31
C PHE A 286 -0.08 -26.07 14.74
N THR A 287 0.23 -27.31 15.09
CA THR A 287 1.59 -27.83 14.98
C THR A 287 1.90 -28.14 13.50
N PRO A 288 3.18 -28.18 13.08
CA PRO A 288 3.54 -28.60 11.71
C PRO A 288 2.98 -29.99 11.33
N ALA A 289 2.92 -30.92 12.29
CA ALA A 289 2.37 -32.25 12.08
C ALA A 289 0.84 -32.23 11.86
N GLU A 290 0.11 -31.43 12.63
CA GLU A 290 -1.34 -31.25 12.43
C GLU A 290 -1.64 -30.60 11.08
N LEU A 291 -0.83 -29.62 10.66
CA LEU A 291 -0.96 -29.00 9.34
C LEU A 291 -0.76 -30.04 8.23
N ALA A 292 0.29 -30.86 8.34
CA ALA A 292 0.56 -31.91 7.37
C ALA A 292 -0.57 -32.94 7.28
N ALA A 293 -1.21 -33.27 8.40
CA ALA A 293 -2.38 -34.14 8.43
C ALA A 293 -3.65 -33.46 7.86
N ALA A 294 -3.85 -32.17 8.14
CA ALA A 294 -5.03 -31.43 7.72
C ALA A 294 -5.01 -31.03 6.24
N ALA A 295 -3.82 -30.78 5.67
CA ALA A 295 -3.64 -30.36 4.29
C ALA A 295 -2.60 -31.26 3.56
N PRO A 296 -2.91 -32.54 3.31
CA PRO A 296 -2.01 -33.43 2.59
C PRO A 296 -1.83 -32.99 1.14
N GLY A 297 -0.70 -33.34 0.53
CA GLY A 297 -0.39 -33.06 -0.88
C GLY A 297 0.84 -32.19 -1.09
N LEU A 298 1.28 -31.46 -0.06
CA LEU A 298 2.53 -30.71 -0.05
C LEU A 298 3.47 -31.26 1.05
N ASP A 299 4.76 -31.39 0.75
CA ASP A 299 5.76 -31.75 1.76
C ASP A 299 6.03 -30.54 2.66
N TRP A 300 5.23 -30.42 3.73
CA TRP A 300 5.31 -29.33 4.69
C TRP A 300 6.64 -29.27 5.42
N ASN A 301 7.32 -30.41 5.62
CA ASN A 301 8.63 -30.43 6.27
C ASN A 301 9.69 -29.82 5.34
N ALA A 302 9.68 -30.21 4.06
CA ALA A 302 10.57 -29.62 3.05
C ALA A 302 10.30 -28.12 2.88
N TYR A 303 9.03 -27.72 2.82
CA TYR A 303 8.62 -26.33 2.70
C TYR A 303 9.03 -25.48 3.91
N LEU A 304 8.66 -25.89 5.13
CA LEU A 304 8.98 -25.15 6.36
C LEU A 304 10.49 -25.15 6.63
N GLY A 305 11.18 -26.25 6.35
CA GLY A 305 12.63 -26.33 6.45
C GLY A 305 13.33 -25.31 5.55
N ALA A 306 12.95 -25.25 4.27
CA ALA A 306 13.50 -24.29 3.31
C ALA A 306 13.12 -22.84 3.61
N ALA A 307 11.97 -22.60 4.25
CA ALA A 307 11.56 -21.29 4.74
C ALA A 307 12.34 -20.80 5.98
N GLY A 308 13.21 -21.64 6.55
CA GLY A 308 13.90 -21.34 7.82
C GLY A 308 13.00 -21.50 9.05
N LEU A 309 11.91 -22.24 8.92
CA LEU A 309 10.86 -22.45 9.92
C LEU A 309 10.85 -23.89 10.47
N GLY A 310 11.90 -24.68 10.23
CA GLY A 310 11.95 -26.09 10.65
C GLY A 310 11.91 -26.32 12.18
N SER A 311 12.14 -25.29 12.99
CA SER A 311 12.11 -25.36 14.46
C SER A 311 10.82 -24.81 15.07
N VAL A 312 9.84 -24.37 14.27
CA VAL A 312 8.59 -23.82 14.83
C VAL A 312 7.72 -24.93 15.40
N GLU A 313 7.31 -24.80 16.65
CA GLU A 313 6.43 -25.77 17.31
C GLU A 313 4.95 -25.49 17.05
N THR A 314 4.61 -24.22 16.80
CA THR A 314 3.24 -23.77 16.54
C THR A 314 3.24 -22.68 15.49
N LEU A 315 2.27 -22.73 14.59
CA LEU A 315 1.99 -21.73 13.58
C LEU A 315 0.49 -21.46 13.52
N VAL A 316 0.11 -20.35 12.91
CA VAL A 316 -1.29 -19.98 12.67
C VAL A 316 -1.63 -20.12 11.21
N VAL A 317 -2.62 -20.95 10.88
CA VAL A 317 -3.18 -21.09 9.54
C VAL A 317 -4.37 -20.14 9.41
N ARG A 318 -4.28 -19.15 8.53
CA ARG A 318 -5.32 -18.12 8.41
C ARG A 318 -6.58 -18.62 7.69
N GLN A 319 -6.45 -19.41 6.62
CA GLN A 319 -7.60 -19.90 5.83
C GLN A 319 -7.63 -21.43 5.85
N ASP A 320 -7.90 -21.99 7.03
CA ASP A 320 -7.81 -23.43 7.32
C ASP A 320 -8.52 -24.33 6.30
N THR A 321 -9.71 -23.94 5.83
CA THR A 321 -10.50 -24.71 4.87
C THR A 321 -10.05 -24.56 3.41
N ALA A 322 -9.23 -23.55 3.09
CA ALA A 322 -8.62 -23.37 1.78
C ALA A 322 -7.34 -24.21 1.63
N PHE A 323 -6.57 -24.35 2.71
CA PHE A 323 -5.28 -25.05 2.72
C PHE A 323 -5.34 -26.49 2.17
N PRO A 324 -6.23 -27.39 2.63
CA PRO A 324 -6.31 -28.75 2.07
C PRO A 324 -6.62 -28.77 0.58
N LYS A 325 -7.48 -27.85 0.10
CA LYS A 325 -7.85 -27.77 -1.31
C LYS A 325 -6.66 -27.31 -2.16
N ILE A 326 -5.94 -26.28 -1.71
CA ILE A 326 -4.76 -25.76 -2.40
C ILE A 326 -3.62 -26.79 -2.39
N ALA A 327 -3.39 -27.50 -1.28
CA ALA A 327 -2.40 -28.57 -1.20
C ALA A 327 -2.71 -29.73 -2.15
N ALA A 328 -3.99 -30.11 -2.28
CA ALA A 328 -4.43 -31.10 -3.26
C ALA A 328 -4.21 -30.61 -4.71
N ILE A 329 -4.56 -29.36 -5.02
CA ILE A 329 -4.31 -28.77 -6.35
C ILE A 329 -2.82 -28.80 -6.69
N TYR A 330 -1.96 -28.48 -5.72
CA TYR A 330 -0.50 -28.56 -5.88
C TYR A 330 -0.05 -29.99 -6.22
N ALA A 331 -0.51 -30.99 -5.45
CA ALA A 331 -0.15 -32.40 -5.66
C ALA A 331 -0.62 -32.94 -7.02
N GLU A 332 -1.79 -32.52 -7.48
CA GLU A 332 -2.37 -32.95 -8.76
C GLU A 332 -1.78 -32.21 -9.97
N THR A 333 -1.11 -31.08 -9.75
CA THR A 333 -0.51 -30.31 -10.84
C THR A 333 0.79 -30.96 -11.30
N PRO A 334 0.98 -31.20 -12.62
CA PRO A 334 2.25 -31.72 -13.14
C PRO A 334 3.44 -30.84 -12.74
N VAL A 335 4.57 -31.45 -12.39
CA VAL A 335 5.76 -30.71 -11.94
C VAL A 335 6.24 -29.72 -13.00
N GLU A 336 6.12 -30.05 -14.28
CA GLU A 336 6.48 -29.19 -15.39
C GLU A 336 5.65 -27.89 -15.41
N THR A 337 4.37 -27.97 -15.02
CA THR A 337 3.51 -26.79 -14.87
C THR A 337 3.95 -25.95 -13.66
N LEU A 338 4.32 -26.59 -12.55
CA LEU A 338 4.86 -25.89 -11.37
C LEU A 338 6.21 -25.21 -11.67
N GLN A 339 7.08 -25.85 -12.46
CA GLN A 339 8.34 -25.27 -12.89
C GLN A 339 8.12 -24.06 -13.81
N ALA A 340 7.23 -24.18 -14.79
CA ALA A 340 6.87 -23.07 -15.66
C ALA A 340 6.24 -21.92 -14.85
N TRP A 341 5.36 -22.24 -13.90
CA TRP A 341 4.79 -21.27 -12.99
C TRP A 341 5.88 -20.52 -12.21
N GLN A 342 6.81 -21.24 -11.58
CA GLN A 342 7.93 -20.60 -10.88
C GLN A 342 8.78 -19.74 -11.81
N ALA A 343 9.13 -20.23 -13.00
CA ALA A 343 9.95 -19.50 -13.94
C ALA A 343 9.29 -18.18 -14.36
N PHE A 344 7.99 -18.23 -14.66
CA PHE A 344 7.19 -17.05 -14.95
C PHE A 344 7.12 -16.09 -13.76
N ARG A 345 6.75 -16.56 -12.56
CA ARG A 345 6.60 -15.70 -11.38
C ARG A 345 7.93 -15.06 -10.98
N THR A 346 9.03 -15.82 -10.99
CA THR A 346 10.39 -15.31 -10.76
C THR A 346 10.78 -14.25 -11.78
N ALA A 347 10.53 -14.48 -13.08
CA ALA A 347 10.85 -13.49 -14.11
C ALA A 347 9.99 -12.23 -13.97
N SER A 348 8.70 -12.39 -13.65
CA SER A 348 7.75 -11.29 -13.47
C SER A 348 8.12 -10.42 -12.26
N GLU A 349 8.49 -11.04 -11.14
CA GLU A 349 8.92 -10.35 -9.92
C GLU A 349 10.27 -9.63 -10.10
N ALA A 350 11.20 -10.25 -10.83
CA ALA A 350 12.50 -9.65 -11.12
C ALA A 350 12.45 -8.58 -12.22
N ALA A 351 11.40 -8.55 -13.04
CA ALA A 351 11.30 -7.72 -14.24
C ALA A 351 11.63 -6.22 -14.03
N PRO A 352 11.25 -5.56 -12.92
CA PRO A 352 11.60 -4.16 -12.68
C PRO A 352 13.12 -3.89 -12.54
N TYR A 353 13.94 -4.93 -12.40
CA TYR A 353 15.40 -4.88 -12.20
C TYR A 353 16.19 -5.44 -13.39
N LEU A 354 15.51 -5.95 -14.41
CA LEU A 354 16.12 -6.49 -15.64
C LEU A 354 16.13 -5.41 -16.74
N SER A 355 16.55 -5.80 -17.95
CA SER A 355 16.54 -4.91 -19.12
C SER A 355 15.16 -4.30 -19.39
N GLN A 356 15.18 -3.21 -20.17
CA GLN A 356 14.01 -2.41 -20.47
C GLN A 356 12.82 -3.27 -20.95
N ARG A 357 13.05 -4.26 -21.83
CA ARG A 357 11.99 -5.14 -22.37
C ARG A 357 11.21 -5.91 -21.29
N PHE A 358 11.86 -6.33 -20.21
CA PHE A 358 11.21 -7.00 -19.09
C PHE A 358 10.43 -5.99 -18.25
N SER A 359 11.06 -4.87 -17.90
CA SER A 359 10.43 -3.83 -17.09
C SER A 359 9.21 -3.23 -17.79
N ASP A 360 9.25 -3.12 -19.12
CA ASP A 360 8.13 -2.67 -19.94
C ASP A 360 7.01 -3.71 -19.96
N ALA A 361 7.31 -4.98 -20.23
CA ALA A 361 6.29 -6.02 -20.25
C ALA A 361 5.54 -6.12 -18.90
N GLN A 362 6.26 -6.05 -17.78
CA GLN A 362 5.66 -6.05 -16.45
C GLN A 362 4.81 -4.80 -16.21
N TRP A 363 5.30 -3.62 -16.59
CA TRP A 363 4.56 -2.37 -16.44
C TRP A 363 3.28 -2.36 -17.30
N GLN A 364 3.41 -2.76 -18.57
CA GLN A 364 2.29 -2.86 -19.52
C GLN A 364 1.17 -3.72 -18.95
N PHE A 365 1.50 -4.85 -18.32
CA PHE A 365 0.47 -5.69 -17.72
C PHE A 365 -0.07 -5.12 -16.39
N TYR A 366 0.78 -4.93 -15.38
CA TYR A 366 0.28 -4.61 -14.02
C TYR A 366 -0.15 -3.15 -13.83
N SER A 367 0.54 -2.21 -14.48
CA SER A 367 0.28 -0.78 -14.30
C SER A 367 -0.66 -0.26 -15.37
N HIS A 368 -0.42 -0.58 -16.65
CA HIS A 368 -1.27 -0.11 -17.74
C HIS A 368 -2.57 -0.93 -17.86
N GLU A 369 -2.48 -2.22 -18.18
CA GLU A 369 -3.66 -3.06 -18.45
C GLU A 369 -4.54 -3.27 -17.21
N LEU A 370 -3.95 -3.61 -16.05
CA LEU A 370 -4.73 -3.85 -14.82
C LEU A 370 -5.17 -2.57 -14.10
N SER A 371 -4.31 -1.56 -14.05
CA SER A 371 -4.54 -0.38 -13.20
C SER A 371 -4.92 0.88 -13.99
N GLY A 372 -4.84 0.86 -15.32
CA GLY A 372 -5.20 1.98 -16.19
C GLY A 372 -4.18 3.12 -16.21
N GLN A 373 -2.93 2.87 -15.84
CA GLN A 373 -1.87 3.90 -15.83
C GLN A 373 -1.42 4.22 -17.26
N PRO A 374 -1.56 5.47 -17.74
CA PRO A 374 -1.22 5.80 -19.12
C PRO A 374 0.26 5.66 -19.48
N GLU A 375 1.17 6.08 -18.59
CA GLU A 375 2.62 6.12 -18.85
C GLU A 375 3.44 5.57 -17.68
N GLN A 376 4.62 5.01 -17.97
CA GLN A 376 5.51 4.52 -16.92
C GLN A 376 6.22 5.69 -16.23
N ARG A 377 6.34 5.61 -14.89
CA ARG A 377 7.14 6.57 -14.13
C ARG A 377 8.58 6.64 -14.67
N PRO A 378 9.17 7.84 -14.80
CA PRO A 378 10.56 8.03 -15.19
C PRO A 378 11.54 7.17 -14.37
N ARG A 379 12.61 6.70 -15.02
CA ARG A 379 13.56 5.74 -14.41
C ARG A 379 14.24 6.31 -13.15
N ASP A 380 14.53 7.60 -13.11
CA ASP A 380 15.13 8.26 -11.96
C ASP A 380 14.20 8.25 -10.73
N LYS A 381 12.90 8.51 -10.92
CA LYS A 381 11.87 8.37 -9.86
C LYS A 381 11.74 6.91 -9.41
N ARG A 382 11.81 5.95 -10.34
CA ARG A 382 11.84 4.51 -10.01
C ARG A 382 13.10 4.12 -9.24
N ALA A 383 14.26 4.67 -9.58
CA ALA A 383 15.52 4.44 -8.90
C ALA A 383 15.50 4.96 -7.44
N VAL A 384 14.92 6.15 -7.21
CA VAL A 384 14.68 6.64 -5.84
C VAL A 384 13.75 5.70 -5.08
N SER A 385 12.64 5.27 -5.69
CA SER A 385 11.69 4.35 -5.05
C SER A 385 12.34 3.00 -4.71
N PHE A 386 13.22 2.48 -5.58
CA PHE A 386 14.00 1.27 -5.33
C PHE A 386 14.95 1.43 -4.14
N ALA A 387 15.75 2.49 -4.14
CA ALA A 387 16.68 2.75 -3.06
C ALA A 387 15.93 2.96 -1.73
N GLU A 388 14.81 3.69 -1.74
CA GLU A 388 13.97 3.90 -0.56
C GLU A 388 13.36 2.58 -0.05
N GLY A 389 12.87 1.73 -0.96
CA GLY A 389 12.36 0.40 -0.59
C GLY A 389 13.42 -0.51 0.04
N ALA A 390 14.68 -0.38 -0.38
CA ALA A 390 15.78 -1.19 0.13
C ALA A 390 16.36 -0.67 1.46
N VAL A 391 16.50 0.66 1.62
CA VAL A 391 17.13 1.29 2.80
C VAL A 391 16.29 2.44 3.38
N GLY A 392 14.98 2.22 3.51
CA GLY A 392 14.03 3.26 3.93
C GLY A 392 14.33 3.93 5.27
N GLU A 393 14.94 3.23 6.23
CA GLU A 393 15.37 3.85 7.50
C GLU A 393 16.56 4.81 7.34
N ALA A 394 17.47 4.52 6.41
CA ALA A 394 18.57 5.43 6.08
C ALA A 394 18.04 6.72 5.46
N PHE A 395 17.10 6.61 4.51
CA PHE A 395 16.38 7.76 3.98
C PHE A 395 15.61 8.50 5.08
N GLY A 396 14.90 7.77 5.95
CA GLY A 396 14.13 8.34 7.06
C GLY A 396 14.99 9.17 8.02
N ARG A 397 16.20 8.70 8.36
CA ARG A 397 17.15 9.46 9.20
C ARG A 397 17.51 10.80 8.59
N LEU A 398 17.94 10.80 7.33
CA LEU A 398 18.32 12.02 6.63
C LEU A 398 17.11 12.94 6.40
N TYR A 399 15.97 12.38 5.99
CA TYR A 399 14.75 13.13 5.71
C TYR A 399 14.22 13.86 6.95
N VAL A 400 14.23 13.20 8.11
CA VAL A 400 13.77 13.79 9.36
C VAL A 400 14.69 14.91 9.82
N ALA A 401 16.01 14.74 9.65
CA ALA A 401 16.99 15.78 9.99
C ALA A 401 16.75 17.08 9.21
N ASP A 402 16.36 16.97 7.93
CA ASP A 402 16.18 18.11 7.04
C ASP A 402 14.77 18.70 7.07
N TYR A 403 13.74 17.84 7.18
CA TYR A 403 12.36 18.23 6.85
C TYR A 403 11.34 18.04 7.98
N PHE A 404 11.73 17.51 9.15
CA PHE A 404 10.81 17.27 10.26
C PHE A 404 11.23 18.00 11.55
N PRO A 405 10.81 19.26 11.76
CA PRO A 405 11.21 20.03 12.94
C PRO A 405 10.57 19.49 14.23
N ALA A 406 11.32 19.52 15.33
CA ALA A 406 10.87 19.05 16.64
C ALA A 406 9.57 19.70 17.13
N ALA A 407 9.34 20.97 16.77
CA ALA A 407 8.11 21.68 17.12
C ALA A 407 6.84 21.04 16.51
N SER A 408 6.94 20.43 15.33
CA SER A 408 5.80 19.72 14.72
C SER A 408 5.44 18.46 15.51
N LYS A 409 6.44 17.74 16.03
CA LYS A 409 6.22 16.58 16.90
C LYS A 409 5.47 16.97 18.17
N ALA A 410 5.93 18.00 18.87
CA ALA A 410 5.30 18.47 20.11
C ALA A 410 3.83 18.86 19.89
N LYS A 411 3.52 19.57 18.79
CA LYS A 411 2.13 19.93 18.44
C LYS A 411 1.26 18.70 18.16
N MET A 412 1.80 17.70 17.48
CA MET A 412 1.08 16.46 17.20
C MET A 412 0.84 15.62 18.47
N GLU A 413 1.80 15.62 19.41
CA GLU A 413 1.64 14.96 20.71
C GLU A 413 0.50 15.59 21.52
N GLU A 414 0.44 16.93 21.56
CA GLU A 414 -0.66 17.67 22.19
C GLU A 414 -2.01 17.37 21.52
N LEU A 415 -2.07 17.41 20.18
CA LEU A 415 -3.29 17.10 19.44
C LEU A 415 -3.80 15.68 19.74
N VAL A 416 -2.91 14.69 19.75
CA VAL A 416 -3.29 13.30 20.07
C VAL A 416 -3.79 13.20 21.51
N ALA A 417 -3.17 13.89 22.47
CA ALA A 417 -3.64 13.93 23.86
C ALA A 417 -5.07 14.52 23.95
N ASN A 418 -5.34 15.61 23.22
CA ASN A 418 -6.66 16.23 23.15
C ASN A 418 -7.70 15.28 22.52
N LEU A 419 -7.35 14.57 21.45
CA LEU A 419 -8.24 13.58 20.82
C LEU A 419 -8.55 12.40 21.76
N ARG A 420 -7.57 11.93 22.55
CA ARG A 420 -7.81 10.89 23.56
C ARG A 420 -8.81 11.36 24.61
N THR A 421 -8.66 12.60 25.10
CA THR A 421 -9.61 13.21 26.04
C THR A 421 -11.01 13.28 25.46
N ALA A 422 -11.15 13.77 24.22
CA ALA A 422 -12.43 13.87 23.53
C ALA A 422 -13.09 12.50 23.30
N LEU A 423 -12.32 11.49 22.86
CA LEU A 423 -12.82 10.13 22.66
C LEU A 423 -13.25 9.48 23.97
N ALA A 424 -12.50 9.66 25.06
CA ALA A 424 -12.90 9.18 26.39
C ALA A 424 -14.23 9.82 26.83
N GLY A 425 -14.40 11.12 26.60
CA GLY A 425 -15.66 11.82 26.82
C GLY A 425 -16.82 11.22 26.01
N ARG A 426 -16.59 10.91 24.72
CA ARG A 426 -17.60 10.25 23.88
C ARG A 426 -17.97 8.86 24.40
N ILE A 427 -16.98 8.00 24.69
CA ILE A 427 -17.22 6.61 25.16
C ILE A 427 -18.14 6.58 26.39
N ARG A 428 -17.88 7.46 27.38
CA ARG A 428 -18.71 7.53 28.60
C ARG A 428 -20.19 7.82 28.28
N ASN A 429 -20.44 8.63 27.26
CA ASN A 429 -21.77 9.10 26.87
C ASN A 429 -22.43 8.29 25.74
N LEU A 430 -21.91 7.10 25.38
CA LEU A 430 -22.54 6.25 24.37
C LEU A 430 -23.69 5.41 24.96
N ASP A 431 -24.93 5.72 24.60
CA ASP A 431 -26.11 5.04 25.18
C ASP A 431 -26.31 3.60 24.72
N TRP A 432 -25.72 3.23 23.57
CA TRP A 432 -25.85 1.88 23.01
C TRP A 432 -24.87 0.86 23.62
N MET A 433 -23.88 1.31 24.41
CA MET A 433 -22.90 0.44 25.07
C MET A 433 -23.28 0.19 26.52
N SER A 434 -23.14 -1.07 26.97
CA SER A 434 -23.20 -1.38 28.40
C SER A 434 -22.06 -0.71 29.17
N GLU A 435 -22.25 -0.52 30.47
CA GLU A 435 -21.23 0.11 31.32
C GLU A 435 -19.93 -0.71 31.34
N GLU A 436 -20.04 -2.04 31.38
CA GLU A 436 -18.88 -2.95 31.35
C GLU A 436 -18.10 -2.79 30.05
N THR A 437 -18.79 -2.66 28.92
CA THR A 437 -18.14 -2.48 27.61
C THR A 437 -17.45 -1.12 27.53
N LYS A 438 -18.06 -0.06 28.08
CA LYS A 438 -17.43 1.28 28.16
C LYS A 438 -16.15 1.24 28.97
N GLN A 439 -16.15 0.56 30.12
CA GLN A 439 -14.95 0.41 30.95
C GLN A 439 -13.80 -0.27 30.18
N GLN A 440 -14.08 -1.33 29.43
CA GLN A 440 -13.07 -2.00 28.60
C GLN A 440 -12.57 -1.10 27.44
N ALA A 441 -13.45 -0.34 26.81
CA ALA A 441 -13.07 0.62 25.77
C ALA A 441 -12.18 1.75 26.31
N LEU A 442 -12.48 2.26 27.50
CA LEU A 442 -11.65 3.25 28.19
C LEU A 442 -10.29 2.67 28.60
N TYR A 443 -10.26 1.44 29.12
CA TYR A 443 -9.02 0.73 29.43
C TYR A 443 -8.11 0.61 28.20
N LYS A 444 -8.68 0.20 27.04
CA LYS A 444 -7.94 0.14 25.77
C LYS A 444 -7.41 1.51 25.33
N LEU A 445 -8.21 2.57 25.48
CA LEU A 445 -7.81 3.94 25.14
C LEU A 445 -6.67 4.46 26.03
N GLU A 446 -6.64 4.08 27.30
CA GLU A 446 -5.56 4.42 28.24
C GLU A 446 -4.23 3.75 27.85
N HIS A 447 -4.29 2.51 27.35
CA HIS A 447 -3.11 1.72 26.96
C HIS A 447 -2.70 1.91 25.49
N PHE A 448 -3.25 2.92 24.82
CA PHE A 448 -2.92 3.22 23.43
C PHE A 448 -1.51 3.82 23.31
N ASN A 449 -0.61 3.13 22.59
CA ASN A 449 0.72 3.64 22.29
C ASN A 449 0.70 4.51 21.03
N VAL A 450 1.40 5.64 21.07
CA VAL A 450 1.43 6.62 19.97
C VAL A 450 2.83 6.70 19.39
N LYS A 451 2.95 6.61 18.06
CA LYS A 451 4.21 6.79 17.32
C LYS A 451 4.05 8.01 16.39
N ILE A 452 4.87 9.04 16.58
CA ILE A 452 4.76 10.31 15.83
C ILE A 452 6.10 10.66 15.17
N GLY A 453 6.07 10.85 13.85
CA GLY A 453 7.20 11.32 13.05
C GLY A 453 8.20 10.20 12.74
N TYR A 454 9.05 9.87 13.71
CA TYR A 454 10.21 8.98 13.52
C TYR A 454 10.44 8.09 14.74
N PRO A 455 11.10 6.92 14.59
CA PRO A 455 11.35 6.02 15.71
C PRO A 455 12.36 6.61 16.70
N THR A 456 12.24 6.25 17.98
CA THR A 456 13.23 6.61 19.00
C THR A 456 14.54 5.85 18.84
N LYS A 457 14.47 4.64 18.31
CA LYS A 457 15.62 3.79 17.97
C LYS A 457 15.44 3.28 16.55
N TRP A 458 16.41 3.58 15.70
CA TRP A 458 16.51 3.03 14.35
C TRP A 458 17.01 1.59 14.41
N ARG A 459 16.60 0.77 13.44
CA ARG A 459 17.19 -0.54 13.19
C ARG A 459 18.64 -0.38 12.73
N ASP A 460 19.45 -1.34 13.14
CA ASP A 460 20.88 -1.45 12.88
C ASP A 460 21.20 -1.83 11.42
#